data_AF-A0A672UU47-F1
#
_entry.id   AF-A0A672UU47-F1
#
_cell.length_a   1.000
_cell.length_b   1.000
_cell.length_c   1.000
_cell.angle_alpha   90.00
_cell.angle_beta   90.00
_cell.angle_gamma   90.00
#
_symmetry.space_group_name_H-M   'P 1'
#
loop_
_entity.id
_entity.type
_entity.pdbx_description
1 polymer ?
#
loop_
_entity_poly.entity_id
_entity_poly.type
_entity_poly.pdbx_seq_one_letter_code
_entity_poly.pdbx_strand_id
1 'polypeptide(L)'
;MGLRAPRRGVVSAGRCPQPRGRDGSAGRTRDYSSRPAPRPTAAPALPRAPARRHLNGAMVAVELELSEEWRSYLVCTRAATFRNWPFTEGCACTPERMAAAGFVHCPSENGPDVVQCFFCFKELEGWEPDDDPLEEHKKHSPRCAFISLQKDPSNLTLQEFLKLDRERMKNAAKKEISRKVTDVQGAAKIVRREIMSLSS
;
A
#
# COMPACT_ATOMS: atom_id res chain seq x y z
N MET A 1 -9.99 -17.60 -8.62
CA MET A 1 -10.07 -18.56 -7.50
C MET A 1 -9.72 -17.83 -6.21
N GLY A 2 -10.65 -16.98 -5.73
CA GLY A 2 -10.55 -16.41 -4.40
C GLY A 2 -10.63 -17.51 -3.35
N LEU A 3 -9.67 -17.53 -2.44
CA LEU A 3 -9.63 -18.49 -1.34
C LEU A 3 -10.44 -17.93 -0.16
N ARG A 4 -11.64 -18.48 0.09
CA ARG A 4 -12.28 -18.42 1.43
C ARG A 4 -11.77 -19.61 2.26
N ALA A 5 -11.36 -19.35 3.51
CA ALA A 5 -11.02 -20.37 4.50
C ALA A 5 -11.75 -20.08 5.83
N PRO A 6 -12.11 -21.10 6.64
CA PRO A 6 -13.12 -21.00 7.70
C PRO A 6 -12.60 -20.35 8.99
N ARG A 7 -13.51 -19.67 9.72
CA ARG A 7 -13.28 -18.94 10.98
C ARG A 7 -12.98 -19.89 12.16
N ARG A 8 -11.98 -19.59 12.99
CA ARG A 8 -11.78 -20.20 14.33
C ARG A 8 -11.65 -19.13 15.41
N GLY A 9 -12.52 -19.26 16.42
CA GLY A 9 -12.40 -18.93 17.85
C GLY A 9 -11.57 -17.72 18.32
N VAL A 10 -12.28 -16.76 18.90
CA VAL A 10 -11.74 -15.64 19.69
C VAL A 10 -11.13 -16.16 20.99
N VAL A 11 -9.90 -15.74 21.32
CA VAL A 11 -9.33 -15.82 22.67
C VAL A 11 -8.72 -14.47 23.06
N SER A 12 -9.06 -14.03 24.26
CA SER A 12 -8.93 -12.66 24.77
C SER A 12 -7.51 -12.24 25.17
N ALA A 13 -7.36 -10.91 25.21
CA ALA A 13 -6.18 -10.11 25.50
C ALA A 13 -5.35 -10.48 26.76
N GLY A 14 -4.02 -10.42 26.61
CA GLY A 14 -3.05 -10.32 27.70
C GLY A 14 -2.14 -9.10 27.51
N ARG A 15 -2.08 -8.22 28.51
CA ARG A 15 -1.21 -7.01 28.56
C ARG A 15 0.27 -7.41 28.67
N CYS A 16 1.13 -6.71 27.94
CA CYS A 16 2.59 -6.83 28.05
C CYS A 16 3.16 -5.75 28.99
N PRO A 17 3.96 -6.07 30.03
CA PRO A 17 4.62 -5.09 30.90
C PRO A 17 5.89 -4.51 30.26
N GLN A 18 6.17 -3.23 30.53
CA GLN A 18 7.43 -2.58 30.14
C GLN A 18 8.58 -2.90 31.12
N PRO A 19 9.83 -3.12 30.65
CA PRO A 19 11.00 -3.14 31.51
C PRO A 19 11.64 -1.74 31.68
N ARG A 20 12.00 -1.47 32.93
CA ARG A 20 12.71 -0.28 33.45
C ARG A 20 14.20 -0.29 33.03
N GLY A 21 14.78 0.91 33.01
CA GLY A 21 16.16 1.19 32.60
C GLY A 21 17.25 0.60 33.50
N ARG A 22 18.49 0.68 33.00
CA ARG A 22 19.71 0.42 33.77
C ARG A 22 20.86 1.30 33.30
N ASP A 23 21.64 1.72 34.28
CA ASP A 23 22.68 2.73 34.25
C ASP A 23 23.99 2.34 33.54
N GLY A 24 24.61 3.39 32.98
CA GLY A 24 26.04 3.74 32.98
C GLY A 24 27.12 2.66 33.02
N SER A 25 28.03 2.74 32.03
CA SER A 25 29.49 2.56 32.25
C SER A 25 30.31 3.16 31.10
N ALA A 26 31.38 3.85 31.48
CA ALA A 26 32.19 4.77 30.71
C ALA A 26 33.09 4.09 29.65
N GLY A 27 33.23 4.74 28.48
CA GLY A 27 34.10 4.33 27.40
C GLY A 27 34.77 5.53 26.71
N ARG A 28 35.92 5.94 27.24
CA ARG A 28 37.07 6.63 26.62
C ARG A 28 36.79 7.45 25.35
N THR A 29 36.62 8.76 25.50
CA THR A 29 36.52 9.75 24.42
C THR A 29 37.84 9.85 23.63
N ARG A 30 37.79 9.69 22.30
CA ARG A 30 38.88 10.10 21.40
C ARG A 30 38.66 11.57 21.04
N ASP A 31 39.60 12.41 21.43
CA ASP A 31 39.64 13.83 21.07
C ASP A 31 39.91 13.97 19.56
N TYR A 32 38.96 14.57 18.83
CA TYR A 32 39.03 14.81 17.38
C TYR A 32 39.08 16.31 17.07
N SER A 33 39.64 17.12 17.97
CA SER A 33 39.56 18.60 17.87
C SER A 33 40.60 19.25 16.95
N SER A 34 41.29 18.51 16.07
CA SER A 34 42.40 19.09 15.27
C SER A 34 42.36 18.84 13.76
N ARG A 35 41.22 18.46 13.17
CA ARG A 35 41.10 18.43 11.70
C ARG A 35 40.54 19.75 11.15
N PRO A 36 41.28 20.46 10.27
CA PRO A 36 40.75 21.65 9.60
C PRO A 36 39.60 21.26 8.65
N ALA A 37 38.53 22.06 8.67
CA ALA A 37 37.35 21.87 7.83
C ALA A 37 37.68 22.08 6.34
N PRO A 38 37.15 21.26 5.42
CA PRO A 38 37.26 21.52 3.99
C PRO A 38 36.48 22.78 3.60
N ARG A 39 37.09 23.58 2.72
CA ARG A 39 36.55 24.85 2.21
C ARG A 39 35.21 24.61 1.49
N PRO A 40 34.14 25.38 1.75
CA PRO A 40 32.88 25.20 1.04
C PRO A 40 33.07 25.63 -0.43
N THR A 41 32.83 24.70 -1.35
CA THR A 41 32.63 25.02 -2.76
C THR A 41 31.24 25.62 -2.93
N ALA A 42 31.14 26.74 -3.64
CA ALA A 42 29.87 27.42 -3.89
C ALA A 42 28.92 26.47 -4.65
N ALA A 43 27.75 26.20 -4.08
CA ALA A 43 26.69 25.46 -4.76
C ALA A 43 26.14 26.32 -5.93
N PRO A 44 25.82 25.71 -7.09
CA PRO A 44 25.20 26.44 -8.19
C PRO A 44 23.82 26.95 -7.77
N ALA A 45 23.51 28.19 -8.17
CA ALA A 45 22.24 28.84 -7.88
C ALA A 45 21.08 28.06 -8.52
N LEU A 46 20.08 27.69 -7.71
CA LEU A 46 18.84 27.11 -8.20
C LEU A 46 18.04 28.15 -9.01
N PRO A 47 17.34 27.76 -10.08
CA PRO A 47 16.49 28.68 -10.82
C PRO A 47 15.35 29.19 -9.93
N ARG A 48 15.02 30.48 -10.04
CA ARG A 48 13.97 31.13 -9.25
C ARG A 48 12.61 30.50 -9.58
N ALA A 49 11.88 30.10 -8.55
CA ALA A 49 10.50 29.66 -8.68
C ALA A 49 9.61 30.79 -9.23
N PRO A 50 8.60 30.49 -10.07
CA PRO A 50 7.67 31.49 -10.57
C PRO A 50 6.82 32.06 -9.42
N ALA A 51 6.48 33.34 -9.55
CA ALA A 51 5.73 34.09 -8.53
C ALA A 51 4.32 33.51 -8.29
N ARG A 52 3.97 33.31 -7.02
CA ARG A 52 2.62 32.90 -6.59
C ARG A 52 1.60 33.99 -6.92
N ARG A 53 0.67 33.71 -7.84
CA ARG A 53 -0.57 34.48 -7.97
C ARG A 53 -1.57 33.94 -6.95
N HIS A 54 -2.06 34.80 -6.07
CA HIS A 54 -3.14 34.47 -5.15
C HIS A 54 -4.44 34.36 -5.94
N LEU A 55 -5.05 33.17 -5.98
CA LEU A 55 -6.43 33.01 -6.39
C LEU A 55 -7.16 32.13 -5.36
N ASN A 56 -8.35 32.60 -5.01
CA ASN A 56 -9.27 32.07 -4.02
C ASN A 56 -9.61 30.58 -4.28
N GLY A 57 -9.57 29.73 -3.24
CA GLY A 57 -10.12 28.36 -3.27
C GLY A 57 -9.09 27.23 -3.44
N ALA A 58 -8.23 27.02 -2.43
CA ALA A 58 -7.04 26.18 -2.49
C ALA A 58 -7.24 24.64 -2.37
N MET A 59 -8.35 24.07 -2.86
CA MET A 59 -8.57 22.60 -2.77
C MET A 59 -8.58 21.86 -4.12
N VAL A 60 -8.71 22.54 -5.25
CA VAL A 60 -9.01 21.86 -6.54
C VAL A 60 -7.77 21.71 -7.45
N ALA A 61 -6.69 22.48 -7.21
CA ALA A 61 -5.56 22.54 -8.16
C ALA A 61 -4.47 21.45 -7.97
N VAL A 62 -4.40 20.80 -6.80
CA VAL A 62 -3.28 19.86 -6.50
C VAL A 62 -3.51 18.46 -7.10
N GLU A 63 -4.75 18.05 -7.34
CA GLU A 63 -5.10 16.70 -7.83
C GLU A 63 -4.73 16.49 -9.32
N LEU A 64 -4.59 17.58 -10.08
CA LEU A 64 -4.26 17.57 -11.52
C LEU A 64 -2.75 17.56 -11.83
N GLU A 65 -1.88 17.81 -10.85
CA GLU A 65 -0.40 17.83 -11.05
C GLU A 65 0.29 16.52 -10.62
N LEU A 66 -0.40 15.63 -9.91
CA LEU A 66 0.15 14.34 -9.49
C LEU A 66 0.13 13.33 -10.64
N SER A 67 1.19 12.52 -10.78
CA SER A 67 1.19 11.35 -11.68
C SER A 67 -0.05 10.49 -11.41
N GLU A 68 -0.64 9.92 -12.46
CA GLU A 68 -1.76 8.97 -12.36
C GLU A 68 -1.51 7.89 -11.30
N GLU A 69 -0.26 7.46 -11.18
CA GLU A 69 0.15 6.40 -10.26
C GLU A 69 0.07 6.83 -8.79
N TRP A 70 0.25 8.12 -8.51
CA TRP A 70 0.26 8.66 -7.15
C TRP A 70 -1.11 9.14 -6.68
N ARG A 71 -2.06 9.37 -7.60
CA ARG A 71 -3.44 9.71 -7.24
C ARG A 71 -4.07 8.67 -6.31
N SER A 72 -3.72 7.40 -6.50
CA SER A 72 -4.21 6.30 -5.67
C SER A 72 -3.77 6.38 -4.19
N TYR A 73 -2.83 7.25 -3.80
CA TYR A 73 -2.53 7.51 -2.39
C TYR A 73 -3.63 8.34 -1.70
N LEU A 74 -4.42 9.11 -2.46
CA LEU A 74 -5.54 9.88 -1.93
C LEU A 74 -6.74 8.97 -1.67
N VAL A 75 -7.33 9.08 -0.47
CA VAL A 75 -8.51 8.30 -0.07
C VAL A 75 -9.69 8.61 -1.00
N CYS A 76 -9.90 9.89 -1.36
CA CYS A 76 -10.98 10.32 -2.25
C CYS A 76 -10.90 9.66 -3.63
N THR A 77 -9.71 9.60 -4.22
CA THR A 77 -9.49 8.92 -5.52
C THR A 77 -9.89 7.45 -5.44
N ARG A 78 -9.54 6.76 -4.34
CA ARG A 78 -9.92 5.36 -4.15
C ARG A 78 -11.43 5.20 -3.92
N ALA A 79 -12.04 6.04 -3.09
CA ALA A 79 -13.49 6.01 -2.85
C ALA A 79 -14.28 6.21 -4.15
N ALA A 80 -13.82 7.09 -5.05
CA ALA A 80 -14.44 7.35 -6.34
C ALA A 80 -14.43 6.13 -7.30
N THR A 81 -13.66 5.08 -7.01
CA THR A 81 -13.67 3.83 -7.80
C THR A 81 -14.91 2.97 -7.54
N PHE A 82 -15.54 3.09 -6.38
CA PHE A 82 -16.68 2.27 -5.96
C PHE A 82 -17.98 2.70 -6.65
N ARG A 83 -18.15 2.24 -7.88
CA ARG A 83 -19.37 2.48 -8.68
C ARG A 83 -20.33 1.31 -8.50
N ASN A 84 -21.56 1.60 -8.07
CA ASN A 84 -22.60 0.59 -7.80
C ASN A 84 -22.19 -0.42 -6.71
N TRP A 85 -21.43 0.02 -5.71
CA TRP A 85 -21.07 -0.82 -4.58
C TRP A 85 -22.31 -1.11 -3.70
N PRO A 86 -22.61 -2.37 -3.37
CA PRO A 86 -23.88 -2.74 -2.74
C PRO A 86 -23.99 -2.34 -1.26
N PHE A 87 -22.85 -2.17 -0.57
CA PHE A 87 -22.83 -1.93 0.87
C PHE A 87 -22.56 -0.46 1.18
N THR A 88 -23.63 0.27 1.49
CA THR A 88 -23.57 1.72 1.79
C THR A 88 -23.97 1.97 3.24
N GLU A 89 -25.08 2.66 3.49
CA GLU A 89 -25.51 3.01 4.84
C GLU A 89 -25.76 1.77 5.71
N GLY A 90 -25.32 1.84 6.97
CA GLY A 90 -25.48 0.75 7.95
C GLY A 90 -24.51 -0.43 7.80
N CYS A 91 -23.64 -0.44 6.79
CA CYS A 91 -22.66 -1.51 6.58
C CYS A 91 -21.27 -1.14 7.11
N ALA A 92 -20.48 -2.14 7.49
CA ALA A 92 -19.08 -1.97 7.86
C ALA A 92 -18.15 -1.77 6.65
N CYS A 93 -18.49 -2.34 5.50
CA CYS A 93 -17.69 -2.28 4.27
C CYS A 93 -18.15 -1.20 3.29
N THR A 94 -18.50 -0.01 3.81
CA THR A 94 -18.79 1.20 2.99
C THR A 94 -17.64 1.57 2.04
N PRO A 95 -17.89 2.26 0.91
CA PRO A 95 -16.85 2.75 0.01
C PRO A 95 -15.74 3.54 0.70
N GLU A 96 -16.11 4.38 1.67
CA GLU A 96 -15.17 5.22 2.42
C GLU A 96 -14.24 4.37 3.29
N ARG A 97 -14.79 3.37 3.99
CA ARG A 97 -14.00 2.45 4.83
C ARG A 97 -13.12 1.53 3.99
N MET A 98 -13.62 1.07 2.84
CA MET A 98 -12.85 0.31 1.87
C MET A 98 -11.66 1.12 1.34
N ALA A 99 -11.92 2.36 0.93
CA ALA A 99 -10.88 3.29 0.47
C ALA A 99 -9.87 3.61 1.58
N ALA A 100 -10.31 3.83 2.81
CA ALA A 100 -9.43 4.05 3.96
C ALA A 100 -8.51 2.85 4.24
N ALA A 101 -9.03 1.62 4.07
CA ALA A 101 -8.23 0.38 4.14
C ALA A 101 -7.36 0.14 2.90
N GLY A 102 -7.29 1.09 1.97
CA GLY A 102 -6.41 1.03 0.79
C GLY A 102 -6.98 0.25 -0.39
N PHE A 103 -8.28 -0.07 -0.39
CA PHE A 103 -8.91 -0.77 -1.51
C PHE A 103 -9.38 0.19 -2.61
N VAL A 104 -9.30 -0.29 -3.84
CA VAL A 104 -9.98 0.23 -5.02
C VAL A 104 -10.93 -0.83 -5.54
N HIS A 105 -12.09 -0.42 -6.06
CA HIS A 105 -13.06 -1.33 -6.67
C HIS A 105 -12.60 -1.66 -8.09
N CYS A 106 -12.54 -2.96 -8.40
CA CYS A 106 -12.09 -3.49 -9.68
C CYS A 106 -13.05 -4.60 -10.14
N PRO A 107 -14.32 -4.25 -10.43
CA PRO A 107 -15.33 -5.24 -10.77
C PRO A 107 -14.96 -5.97 -12.07
N SER A 108 -15.25 -7.26 -12.10
CA SER A 108 -15.22 -8.09 -13.31
C SER A 108 -16.59 -8.72 -13.54
N GLU A 109 -16.84 -9.22 -14.75
CA GLU A 109 -18.11 -9.88 -15.10
C GLU A 109 -18.48 -11.01 -14.12
N ASN A 110 -17.47 -11.75 -13.65
CA ASN A 110 -17.63 -12.88 -12.73
C ASN A 110 -17.43 -12.51 -11.25
N GLY A 111 -17.18 -11.23 -10.95
CA GLY A 111 -16.82 -10.75 -9.62
C GLY A 111 -17.16 -9.27 -9.48
N PRO A 112 -18.45 -8.93 -9.28
CA PRO A 112 -18.91 -7.54 -9.23
C PRO A 112 -18.43 -6.79 -7.99
N ASP A 113 -18.03 -7.50 -6.93
CA ASP A 113 -17.57 -6.96 -5.66
C ASP A 113 -16.05 -7.12 -5.44
N VAL A 114 -15.30 -7.41 -6.50
CA VAL A 114 -13.84 -7.55 -6.44
C VAL A 114 -13.21 -6.20 -6.12
N VAL A 115 -12.39 -6.19 -5.09
CA VAL A 115 -11.55 -5.05 -4.72
C VAL A 115 -10.08 -5.45 -4.71
N GLN A 116 -9.21 -4.48 -4.91
CA GLN A 116 -7.77 -4.67 -4.88
C GLN A 116 -7.12 -3.59 -4.03
N CYS A 117 -6.14 -3.96 -3.19
CA CYS A 117 -5.34 -2.96 -2.52
C CYS A 117 -4.44 -2.22 -3.53
N PHE A 118 -4.46 -0.88 -3.56
CA PHE A 118 -3.63 -0.08 -4.49
C PHE A 118 -2.11 -0.22 -4.27
N PHE A 119 -1.71 -0.74 -3.10
CA PHE A 119 -0.33 -0.78 -2.63
C PHE A 119 0.31 -2.17 -2.69
N CYS A 120 -0.35 -3.17 -2.09
CA CYS A 120 0.13 -4.55 -2.09
C CYS A 120 -0.48 -5.40 -3.22
N PHE A 121 -1.47 -4.86 -3.92
CA PHE A 121 -2.16 -5.49 -5.05
C PHE A 121 -2.87 -6.82 -4.73
N LYS A 122 -3.14 -7.07 -3.43
CA LYS A 122 -3.97 -8.18 -2.96
C LYS A 122 -5.42 -7.94 -3.37
N GLU A 123 -6.01 -8.92 -4.06
CA GLU A 123 -7.42 -8.94 -4.45
C GLU A 123 -8.24 -9.72 -3.43
N LEU A 124 -9.44 -9.22 -3.16
CA LEU A 124 -10.46 -9.83 -2.29
C LEU A 124 -11.84 -9.69 -2.95
N GLU A 125 -12.68 -10.68 -2.74
CA GLU A 125 -14.05 -10.80 -3.28
C GLU A 125 -14.94 -11.54 -2.28
N GLY A 126 -16.26 -11.48 -2.48
CA GLY A 126 -17.25 -12.10 -1.60
C GLY A 126 -17.40 -11.32 -0.29
N TRP A 127 -17.60 -10.01 -0.37
CA TRP A 127 -17.78 -9.13 0.79
C TRP A 127 -19.16 -9.27 1.41
N GLU A 128 -19.21 -9.24 2.73
CA GLU A 128 -20.44 -9.21 3.52
C GLU A 128 -20.59 -7.83 4.20
N PRO A 129 -21.82 -7.38 4.50
CA PRO A 129 -22.06 -6.05 5.05
C PRO A 129 -21.34 -5.80 6.38
N ASP A 130 -21.08 -6.84 7.18
CA ASP A 130 -20.43 -6.73 8.50
C ASP A 130 -18.89 -6.87 8.44
N ASP A 131 -18.31 -7.11 7.27
CA ASP A 131 -16.86 -7.26 7.14
C ASP A 131 -16.15 -5.92 7.36
N ASP A 132 -15.15 -5.92 8.25
CA ASP A 132 -14.27 -4.76 8.43
C ASP A 132 -13.14 -4.80 7.38
N PRO A 133 -13.04 -3.79 6.49
CA PRO A 133 -12.03 -3.81 5.44
C PRO A 133 -10.59 -3.82 5.95
N LEU A 134 -10.31 -3.13 7.06
CA LEU A 134 -8.96 -3.04 7.61
C LEU A 134 -8.52 -4.39 8.18
N GLU A 135 -9.40 -5.08 8.91
CA GLU A 135 -9.13 -6.39 9.49
C GLU A 135 -8.98 -7.46 8.41
N GLU A 136 -9.85 -7.46 7.39
CA GLU A 136 -9.70 -8.38 6.25
C GLU A 136 -8.40 -8.11 5.48
N HIS A 137 -8.00 -6.86 5.31
CA HIS A 137 -6.69 -6.54 4.73
C HIS A 137 -5.54 -7.10 5.58
N LYS A 138 -5.53 -6.85 6.90
CA LYS A 138 -4.48 -7.37 7.80
C LYS A 138 -4.39 -8.89 7.75
N LYS A 139 -5.53 -9.57 7.74
CA LYS A 139 -5.63 -11.03 7.67
C LYS A 139 -5.07 -11.59 6.37
N HIS A 140 -5.42 -10.98 5.22
CA HIS A 140 -5.05 -11.49 3.91
C HIS A 140 -3.72 -10.97 3.35
N SER A 141 -3.20 -9.87 3.91
CA SER A 141 -1.90 -9.30 3.54
C SER A 141 -1.23 -8.61 4.76
N PRO A 142 -0.84 -9.38 5.80
CA PRO A 142 -0.31 -8.84 7.07
C PRO A 142 1.01 -8.07 6.93
N ARG A 143 1.71 -8.21 5.80
CA ARG A 143 2.97 -7.51 5.49
C ARG A 143 2.79 -6.29 4.59
N CYS A 144 1.55 -5.82 4.38
CA CYS A 144 1.30 -4.62 3.59
C CYS A 144 1.85 -3.39 4.31
N ALA A 145 2.90 -2.78 3.77
CA ALA A 145 3.55 -1.62 4.41
C ALA A 145 2.60 -0.41 4.54
N PHE A 146 1.61 -0.26 3.65
CA PHE A 146 0.58 0.77 3.77
C PHE A 146 -0.27 0.60 5.03
N ILE A 147 -0.71 -0.61 5.36
CA ILE A 147 -1.49 -0.89 6.57
C ILE A 147 -0.64 -0.76 7.84
N SER A 148 0.64 -1.12 7.75
CA SER A 148 1.57 -0.98 8.87
C SER A 148 1.97 0.47 9.17
N LEU A 149 1.71 1.41 8.26
CA LEU A 149 2.24 2.77 8.34
C LEU A 149 1.70 3.57 9.53
N GLN A 150 0.51 3.25 10.05
CA GLN A 150 -0.17 3.92 11.19
C GLN A 150 -0.18 5.47 11.13
N LYS A 151 0.09 6.06 9.95
CA LYS A 151 0.13 7.49 9.67
C LYS A 151 -0.68 7.73 8.41
N ASP A 152 -1.37 8.86 8.38
CA ASP A 152 -2.04 9.30 7.16
C ASP A 152 -1.00 9.62 6.07
N PRO A 153 -1.19 9.17 4.81
CA PRO A 153 -0.25 9.43 3.72
C PRO A 153 0.03 10.92 3.47
N SER A 154 -0.91 11.82 3.77
CA SER A 154 -0.73 13.26 3.62
C SER A 154 0.20 13.87 4.68
N ASN A 155 0.41 13.17 5.80
CA ASN A 155 1.28 13.59 6.90
C ASN A 155 2.70 13.00 6.82
N LEU A 156 3.03 12.31 5.73
CA LEU A 156 4.37 11.76 5.51
C LEU A 156 5.35 12.84 5.05
N THR A 157 6.57 12.77 5.56
CA THR A 157 7.68 13.49 4.91
C THR A 157 7.91 12.95 3.50
N LEU A 158 8.47 13.76 2.61
CA LEU A 158 8.82 13.33 1.26
C LEU A 158 9.71 12.06 1.27
N GLN A 159 10.64 11.96 2.22
CA GLN A 159 11.50 10.79 2.34
C GLN A 159 10.72 9.53 2.76
N GLU A 160 9.77 9.65 3.70
CA GLU A 160 8.89 8.53 4.07
C GLU A 160 8.00 8.11 2.90
N PHE A 161 7.41 9.07 2.19
CA PHE A 161 6.60 8.82 1.01
C PHE A 161 7.39 8.08 -0.08
N LEU A 162 8.57 8.55 -0.45
CA LEU A 162 9.41 7.91 -1.48
C LEU A 162 9.86 6.49 -1.07
N LYS A 163 10.09 6.24 0.23
CA LYS A 163 10.38 4.89 0.73
C LYS A 163 9.16 3.97 0.58
N LEU A 164 7.98 4.49 0.90
CA LEU A 164 6.72 3.75 0.77
C LEU A 164 6.43 3.45 -0.71
N ASP A 165 6.59 4.44 -1.59
CA ASP A 165 6.35 4.27 -3.03
C ASP A 165 7.34 3.32 -3.69
N ARG A 166 8.61 3.35 -3.28
CA ARG A 166 9.58 2.32 -3.69
C ARG A 166 9.11 0.91 -3.33
N GLU A 167 8.48 0.72 -2.17
CA GLU A 167 7.96 -0.58 -1.77
C GLU A 167 6.71 -0.97 -2.58
N ARG A 168 5.83 -0.02 -2.91
CA ARG A 168 4.74 -0.25 -3.87
C ARG A 168 5.27 -0.72 -5.23
N MET A 169 6.32 -0.07 -5.76
CA MET A 169 6.91 -0.45 -7.04
C MET A 169 7.47 -1.88 -7.02
N LYS A 170 8.07 -2.32 -5.91
CA LYS A 170 8.47 -3.72 -5.73
C LYS A 170 7.27 -4.66 -5.73
N ASN A 171 6.18 -4.30 -5.04
CA ASN A 171 4.96 -5.11 -5.03
C ASN A 171 4.35 -5.24 -6.43
N ALA A 172 4.35 -4.16 -7.21
CA ALA A 172 3.87 -4.15 -8.59
C ALA A 172 4.70 -5.10 -9.47
N ALA A 173 6.03 -4.97 -9.42
CA ALA A 173 6.93 -5.86 -10.15
C ALA A 173 6.77 -7.32 -9.73
N LYS A 174 6.62 -7.60 -8.42
CA LYS A 174 6.39 -8.94 -7.89
C LYS A 174 5.07 -9.53 -8.41
N LYS A 175 3.98 -8.76 -8.44
CA LYS A 175 2.70 -9.21 -8.99
C LYS A 175 2.81 -9.54 -10.47
N GLU A 176 3.45 -8.66 -11.25
CA GLU A 176 3.69 -8.85 -12.67
C GLU A 176 4.46 -10.14 -12.97
N ILE A 177 5.58 -10.35 -12.26
CA ILE A 177 6.38 -11.57 -12.37
C ILE A 177 5.53 -12.80 -12.01
N SER A 178 4.75 -12.74 -10.93
CA SER A 178 3.92 -13.86 -10.48
C SER A 178 2.84 -14.22 -11.52
N ARG A 179 2.26 -13.22 -12.20
CA ARG A 179 1.31 -13.43 -13.30
C ARG A 179 1.99 -14.17 -14.46
N LYS A 180 3.11 -13.63 -14.97
CA LYS A 180 3.87 -14.26 -16.07
C LYS A 180 4.28 -15.68 -15.76
N VAL A 181 4.72 -15.95 -14.52
CA VAL A 181 5.05 -17.31 -14.07
C VAL A 181 3.83 -18.24 -14.15
N THR A 182 2.66 -17.76 -13.71
CA THR A 182 1.40 -18.54 -13.78
C THR A 182 1.00 -18.82 -15.23
N ASP A 183 1.11 -17.83 -16.12
CA ASP A 183 0.78 -17.98 -17.54
C ASP A 183 1.68 -19.03 -18.22
N VAL A 184 2.99 -18.92 -18.01
CA VAL A 184 3.97 -19.88 -18.53
C VAL A 184 3.73 -21.29 -17.98
N GLN A 185 3.44 -21.41 -16.68
CA GLN A 185 3.10 -22.70 -16.08
C GLN A 185 1.79 -23.27 -16.63
N GLY A 186 0.79 -22.43 -16.90
CA GLY A 186 -0.47 -22.82 -17.54
C GLY A 186 -0.24 -23.38 -18.94
N ALA A 187 0.51 -22.65 -19.78
CA ALA A 187 0.89 -23.11 -21.11
C ALA A 187 1.69 -24.43 -21.07
N ALA A 188 2.66 -24.54 -20.15
CA ALA A 188 3.45 -25.76 -20.00
C ALA A 188 2.59 -26.99 -19.62
N LYS A 189 1.54 -26.82 -18.82
CA LYS A 189 0.60 -27.90 -18.47
C LYS A 189 -0.21 -28.35 -19.70
N ILE A 190 -0.61 -27.42 -20.57
CA ILE A 190 -1.34 -27.72 -21.80
C ILE A 190 -0.45 -28.55 -22.73
N VAL A 191 0.74 -28.05 -23.05
CA VAL A 191 1.71 -28.74 -23.91
C VAL A 191 2.05 -30.13 -23.37
N ARG A 192 2.25 -30.26 -22.05
CA ARG A 192 2.50 -31.57 -21.44
C ARG A 192 1.35 -32.55 -21.67
N ARG A 193 0.10 -32.10 -21.53
CA ARG A 193 -1.08 -32.93 -21.75
C ARG A 193 -1.17 -33.40 -23.21
N GLU A 194 -0.90 -32.51 -24.15
CA GLU A 194 -0.90 -32.83 -25.58
C GLU A 194 0.15 -33.89 -25.92
N ILE A 195 1.40 -33.71 -25.44
CA ILE A 195 2.46 -34.70 -25.63
C ILE A 195 2.04 -36.08 -25.08
N MET A 196 1.45 -36.13 -23.88
CA MET A 196 0.98 -37.39 -23.29
C MET A 196 -0.15 -38.04 -24.10
N SER A 197 -1.03 -37.24 -24.71
CA SER A 197 -2.13 -37.74 -25.54
C SER A 197 -1.67 -38.30 -26.88
N LEU A 198 -0.57 -37.78 -27.44
CA LEU A 198 0.02 -38.29 -28.69
C LEU A 198 0.86 -39.55 -28.49
N SER A 199 1.33 -39.79 -27.26
CA SER A 199 2.11 -40.99 -26.91
C SER A 199 1.26 -42.20 -26.49
N SER A 200 -0.07 -42.07 -26.48
CA SER A 200 -1.03 -43.12 -26.10
C SER A 200 -1.75 -43.64 -27.35
#